data_AF-A0A7T0PEP7-F1
#
_entry.id   AF-A0A7T0PEP7-F1
#
_cell.length_a   1.000
_cell.length_b   1.000
_cell.length_c   1.000
_cell.angle_alpha   90.00
_cell.angle_beta   90.00
_cell.angle_gamma   90.00
#
_symmetry.space_group_name_H-M   'P 1'
#
loop_
_entity.id
_entity.type
_entity.pdbx_description
1 polymer ?
#
loop_
_entity_poly.entity_id
_entity_poly.type
_entity_poly.pdbx_seq_one_letter_code
_entity_poly.pdbx_strand_id
1 'polypeptide(L)'
;MTESGTPRPEAEKEWWEEDGLPWNTKPTREDYWCLGWFAFVGVFGMAMIPLRAWLLGLDPPVMLALTGSRIGAASTGALASVGEAQNWLVYLLIGSVVAIKFDWIYWWAGKLWGRGMLDVQANQSKRAARNIARVEKWAVKLGWLGIFLAYLPIPLPIAFVVFVLAGMTGMPLWKFMLLNFVAKTAWSFIYFGLGWQIGEPVVFVLEQYARVANWIAIALVVVIMFTAFRNQSKKRVS
;
A
#
# COMPACT_ATOMS: atom_id res chain seq x y z
N MET A 1 29.11 -58.38 20.94
CA MET A 1 27.81 -58.13 20.28
C MET A 1 27.67 -56.63 20.13
N THR A 2 27.96 -56.11 18.93
CA THR A 2 27.86 -54.71 18.57
C THR A 2 26.53 -54.51 17.85
N GLU A 3 25.53 -53.94 18.51
CA GLU A 3 24.31 -53.48 17.82
C GLU A 3 24.64 -52.19 17.06
N SER A 4 24.82 -52.32 15.75
CA SER A 4 24.87 -51.22 14.81
C SER A 4 23.48 -50.59 14.71
N GLY A 5 23.24 -49.52 15.46
CA GLY A 5 22.04 -48.70 15.31
C GLY A 5 21.98 -48.11 13.91
N THR A 6 21.07 -48.62 13.08
CA THR A 6 20.77 -48.05 11.77
C THR A 6 20.27 -46.61 11.97
N PRO A 7 20.84 -45.59 11.30
CA PRO A 7 20.28 -44.25 11.37
C PRO A 7 18.87 -44.32 10.77
N ARG A 8 17.86 -43.92 11.55
CA ARG A 8 16.50 -43.72 11.02
C ARG A 8 16.62 -42.70 9.87
N PRO A 9 16.01 -42.95 8.68
CA PRO A 9 16.00 -41.96 7.63
C PRO A 9 15.37 -40.68 8.20
N GLU A 10 16.11 -39.57 8.17
CA GLU A 10 15.57 -38.26 8.48
C GLU A 10 14.33 -38.08 7.60
N ALA A 11 13.17 -37.82 8.22
CA ALA A 11 11.95 -37.58 7.47
C ALA A 11 12.22 -36.45 6.48
N GLU A 12 12.05 -36.74 5.19
CA GLU A 12 12.30 -35.80 4.11
C GLU A 12 11.36 -34.62 4.35
N LYS A 13 11.92 -33.46 4.71
CA LYS A 13 11.15 -32.26 5.03
C LYS A 13 10.26 -31.94 3.84
N GLU A 14 8.96 -31.82 4.08
CA GLU A 14 8.07 -31.42 2.99
C GLU A 14 8.40 -29.97 2.57
N TRP A 15 8.18 -29.64 1.30
CA TRP A 15 8.52 -28.32 0.72
C TRP A 15 7.90 -27.13 1.47
N TRP A 16 6.81 -27.35 2.23
CA TRP A 16 6.15 -26.31 3.03
C TRP A 16 6.68 -26.20 4.47
N GLU A 17 7.58 -27.08 4.88
CA GLU A 17 8.31 -27.06 6.16
C GLU A 17 9.64 -26.30 6.05
N GLU A 18 9.91 -25.66 4.91
CA GLU A 18 11.10 -24.83 4.70
C GLU A 18 11.09 -23.58 5.59
N ASP A 19 12.26 -23.28 6.17
CA ASP A 19 12.46 -22.09 6.98
C ASP A 19 12.30 -20.81 6.13
N GLY A 20 11.42 -19.91 6.55
CA GLY A 20 11.19 -18.61 5.89
C GLY A 20 9.88 -18.48 5.13
N LEU A 21 9.07 -19.54 5.04
CA LEU A 21 7.70 -19.46 4.55
C LEU A 21 6.77 -18.77 5.56
N PRO A 22 5.70 -18.09 5.11
CA PRO A 22 4.80 -17.36 6.01
C PRO A 22 3.83 -18.27 6.79
N TRP A 23 3.77 -19.57 6.49
CA TRP A 23 2.94 -20.58 7.15
C TRP A 23 3.78 -21.64 7.84
N ASN A 24 3.22 -22.28 8.88
CA ASN A 24 3.87 -23.38 9.62
C ASN A 24 3.15 -24.73 9.46
N THR A 25 2.07 -24.74 8.68
CA THR A 25 1.27 -25.91 8.37
C THR A 25 1.09 -25.96 6.87
N LYS A 26 0.69 -27.12 6.34
CA LYS A 26 0.38 -27.28 4.92
C LYS A 26 -0.51 -26.13 4.43
N PRO A 27 -0.08 -25.38 3.40
CA PRO A 27 -0.77 -24.18 2.97
C PRO A 27 -2.15 -24.52 2.43
N THR A 28 -3.11 -23.68 2.79
CA THR A 28 -4.49 -23.74 2.34
C THR A 28 -4.70 -22.85 1.13
N ARG A 29 -5.91 -22.90 0.54
CA ARG A 29 -6.27 -21.99 -0.56
C ARG A 29 -6.19 -20.52 -0.15
N GLU A 30 -6.49 -20.21 1.11
CA GLU A 30 -6.47 -18.83 1.62
C GLU A 30 -5.06 -18.24 1.60
N ASP A 31 -4.03 -19.05 1.87
CA ASP A 31 -2.63 -18.64 1.82
C ASP A 31 -2.21 -18.20 0.41
N TYR A 32 -2.56 -19.01 -0.60
CA TYR A 32 -2.28 -18.68 -2.00
C TYR A 32 -3.05 -17.44 -2.47
N TRP A 33 -4.30 -17.28 -2.05
CA TRP A 33 -5.06 -16.07 -2.37
C TRP A 33 -4.44 -14.82 -1.74
N CYS A 34 -4.01 -14.90 -0.47
CA CYS A 34 -3.35 -13.79 0.20
C CYS A 34 -2.05 -13.39 -0.51
N LEU A 35 -1.21 -14.37 -0.87
CA LEU A 35 0.00 -14.14 -1.67
C LEU A 35 -0.31 -13.55 -3.06
N GLY A 36 -1.35 -14.07 -3.73
CA GLY A 36 -1.80 -13.55 -5.01
C GLY A 36 -2.21 -12.07 -4.94
N TRP A 37 -2.86 -11.66 -3.85
CA TRP A 37 -3.20 -10.26 -3.60
C TRP A 37 -1.98 -9.39 -3.35
N PHE A 38 -0.96 -9.87 -2.63
CA PHE A 38 0.31 -9.14 -2.50
C PHE A 38 1.01 -8.96 -3.85
N ALA A 39 1.07 -10.02 -4.67
CA ALA A 39 1.63 -9.94 -6.01
C ALA A 39 0.87 -8.92 -6.87
N PHE A 40 -0.47 -8.95 -6.84
CA PHE A 40 -1.32 -8.00 -7.54
C PHE A 40 -1.08 -6.56 -7.06
N VAL A 41 -1.01 -6.30 -5.75
CA VAL A 41 -0.72 -4.96 -5.22
C VAL A 41 0.67 -4.47 -5.63
N GLY A 42 1.66 -5.36 -5.66
CA GLY A 42 3.01 -5.04 -6.15
C GLY A 42 2.97 -4.58 -7.61
N VAL A 43 2.33 -5.36 -8.48
CA VAL A 43 2.19 -5.03 -9.92
C VAL A 43 1.37 -3.75 -10.12
N PHE A 44 0.23 -3.63 -9.43
CA PHE A 44 -0.61 -2.43 -9.47
C PHE A 44 0.16 -1.19 -8.99
N GLY A 45 0.94 -1.33 -7.92
CA GLY A 45 1.78 -0.28 -7.37
C GLY A 45 2.81 0.23 -8.37
N MET A 46 3.50 -0.69 -9.07
CA MET A 46 4.44 -0.35 -10.13
C MET A 46 3.78 0.35 -11.31
N ALA A 47 2.62 -0.15 -11.77
CA ALA A 47 1.84 0.49 -12.84
C ALA A 47 1.34 1.90 -12.45
N MET A 48 1.07 2.13 -11.16
CA MET A 48 0.63 3.41 -10.64
C MET A 48 1.74 4.47 -10.55
N ILE A 49 3.03 4.11 -10.60
CA ILE A 49 4.14 5.07 -10.55
C ILE A 49 4.08 6.05 -11.74
N PRO A 50 4.11 5.60 -13.01
CA PRO A 50 4.02 6.52 -14.16
C PRO A 50 2.67 7.23 -14.21
N LEU A 51 1.58 6.54 -13.83
CA LEU A 51 0.24 7.13 -13.84
C LEU A 51 0.14 8.29 -12.85
N ARG A 52 0.71 8.16 -11.65
CA ARG A 52 0.74 9.24 -10.65
C ARG A 52 1.50 10.47 -11.14
N ALA A 53 2.65 10.28 -11.78
CA ALA A 53 3.42 11.37 -12.35
C ALA A 53 2.63 12.10 -13.46
N TRP A 54 1.99 11.34 -14.35
CA TRP A 54 1.19 11.90 -15.43
C TRP A 54 -0.06 12.64 -14.90
N LEU A 55 -0.79 12.06 -13.93
CA LEU A 55 -1.98 12.68 -13.33
C LEU A 55 -1.67 14.00 -12.61
N LEU A 56 -0.49 14.13 -12.01
CA LEU A 56 -0.07 15.36 -11.35
C LEU A 56 -0.05 16.56 -12.31
N GLY A 57 0.30 16.32 -13.57
CA GLY A 57 0.38 17.36 -14.60
C GLY A 57 -0.91 17.60 -15.36
N LEU A 58 -1.95 16.80 -15.11
CA LEU A 58 -3.26 16.97 -15.75
C LEU A 58 -4.22 17.72 -14.85
N ASP A 59 -4.53 17.15 -13.69
CA ASP A 59 -5.57 17.65 -12.79
C ASP A 59 -5.32 17.12 -11.36
N PRO A 60 -4.82 17.96 -10.44
CA PRO A 60 -4.55 17.55 -9.06
C PRO A 60 -5.76 17.00 -8.27
N PRO A 61 -6.99 17.58 -8.35
CA PRO A 61 -8.19 16.97 -7.81
C PRO A 61 -8.45 15.55 -8.32
N VAL A 62 -8.31 15.32 -9.63
CA VAL A 62 -8.46 13.97 -10.20
C VAL A 62 -7.36 13.04 -9.70
N MET A 63 -6.12 13.52 -9.60
CA MET A 63 -5.03 12.75 -9.02
C MET A 63 -5.33 12.35 -7.56
N LEU A 64 -5.85 13.27 -6.75
CA LEU A 64 -6.28 13.00 -5.37
C LEU A 64 -7.33 11.87 -5.35
N ALA A 65 -8.36 11.96 -6.18
CA ALA A 65 -9.43 10.97 -6.20
C ALA A 65 -8.96 9.57 -6.66
N LEU A 66 -8.14 9.50 -7.70
CA LEU A 66 -7.69 8.22 -8.28
C LEU A 66 -6.58 7.54 -7.48
N THR A 67 -5.83 8.29 -6.67
CA THR A 67 -4.62 7.78 -6.02
C THR A 67 -4.62 7.90 -4.52
N GLY A 68 -5.46 8.79 -3.97
CA GLY A 68 -5.47 9.15 -2.55
C GLY A 68 -4.19 9.83 -2.08
N SER A 69 -3.39 10.38 -3.01
CA SER A 69 -2.04 10.87 -2.73
C SER A 69 -2.03 12.11 -1.83
N ARG A 70 -0.99 12.22 -1.00
CA ARG A 70 -0.76 13.38 -0.12
C ARG A 70 -0.45 14.64 -0.93
N ILE A 71 0.33 14.48 -2.00
CA ILE A 71 0.64 15.55 -2.95
C ILE A 71 -0.65 16.02 -3.61
N GLY A 72 -1.51 15.11 -4.07
CA GLY A 72 -2.82 15.46 -4.62
C GLY A 72 -3.69 16.23 -3.63
N ALA A 73 -3.71 15.83 -2.35
CA ALA A 73 -4.45 16.55 -1.32
C ALA A 73 -3.93 17.99 -1.17
N ALA A 74 -2.62 18.18 -1.06
CA ALA A 74 -2.01 19.51 -0.95
C ALA A 74 -2.21 20.36 -2.21
N SER A 75 -1.95 19.80 -3.40
CA SER A 75 -2.16 20.50 -4.68
C SER A 75 -3.63 20.87 -4.90
N THR A 76 -4.56 19.99 -4.55
CA THR A 76 -6.01 20.29 -4.60
C THR A 76 -6.38 21.40 -3.61
N GLY A 77 -5.76 21.40 -2.42
CA GLY A 77 -5.92 22.48 -1.45
C GLY A 77 -5.46 23.83 -1.97
N ALA A 78 -4.30 23.88 -2.64
CA ALA A 78 -3.80 25.09 -3.28
C ALA A 78 -4.76 25.60 -4.36
N LEU A 79 -5.23 24.73 -5.26
CA LEU A 79 -6.22 25.10 -6.29
C LEU A 79 -7.57 25.54 -5.68
N ALA A 80 -8.00 24.91 -4.58
CA ALA A 80 -9.24 25.28 -3.92
C ALA A 80 -9.15 26.68 -3.30
N SER A 81 -7.96 27.11 -2.84
CA SER A 81 -7.75 28.45 -2.27
C SER A 81 -7.97 29.60 -3.28
N VAL A 82 -7.76 29.34 -4.58
CA VAL A 82 -7.99 30.29 -5.67
C VAL A 82 -9.33 30.05 -6.40
N GLY A 83 -10.18 29.15 -5.90
CA GLY A 83 -11.51 28.87 -6.46
C GLY A 83 -11.52 27.90 -7.65
N GLU A 84 -10.39 27.26 -7.97
CA GLU A 84 -10.26 26.36 -9.14
C GLU A 84 -10.65 24.91 -8.85
N ALA A 85 -10.91 24.55 -7.60
CA ALA A 85 -11.29 23.18 -7.22
C ALA A 85 -12.63 23.13 -6.45
N GLN A 86 -13.74 23.49 -7.10
CA GLN A 86 -15.07 23.60 -6.46
C GLN A 86 -15.56 22.32 -5.77
N ASN A 87 -15.27 21.15 -6.35
CA ASN A 87 -15.73 19.84 -5.84
C ASN A 87 -14.67 19.09 -5.02
N TRP A 88 -13.71 19.82 -4.43
CA TRP A 88 -12.56 19.23 -3.73
C TRP A 88 -12.93 18.22 -2.64
N LEU A 89 -14.05 18.43 -1.92
CA LEU A 89 -14.48 17.55 -0.84
C LEU A 89 -14.83 16.15 -1.35
N VAL A 90 -15.53 16.06 -2.49
CA VAL A 90 -15.88 14.77 -3.10
C VAL A 90 -14.63 14.04 -3.54
N TYR A 91 -13.70 14.74 -4.21
CA TYR A 91 -12.42 14.16 -4.62
C TYR A 91 -11.58 13.68 -3.43
N LEU A 92 -11.58 14.42 -2.32
CA LEU A 92 -10.87 14.04 -1.09
C LEU A 92 -11.47 12.78 -0.44
N LEU A 93 -12.80 12.68 -0.37
CA LEU A 93 -13.47 11.51 0.20
C LEU A 93 -13.27 10.26 -0.67
N ILE A 94 -13.43 10.38 -1.99
CA ILE A 94 -13.13 9.30 -2.94
C ILE A 94 -11.66 8.89 -2.80
N GLY A 95 -10.75 9.87 -2.82
CA GLY A 95 -9.31 9.63 -2.66
C GLY A 95 -8.98 8.92 -1.34
N SER A 96 -9.72 9.20 -0.28
CA SER A 96 -9.53 8.55 1.02
C SER A 96 -9.99 7.08 1.00
N VAL A 97 -11.10 6.75 0.32
CA VAL A 97 -11.50 5.35 0.08
C VAL A 97 -10.48 4.64 -0.81
N VAL A 98 -10.04 5.29 -1.89
CA VAL A 98 -9.10 4.72 -2.84
C VAL A 98 -7.73 4.50 -2.21
N ALA A 99 -7.30 5.34 -1.28
CA ALA A 99 -6.04 5.15 -0.56
C ALA A 99 -6.02 3.85 0.25
N ILE A 100 -7.12 3.53 0.93
CA ILE A 100 -7.18 2.40 1.88
C ILE A 100 -7.59 1.07 1.24
N LYS A 101 -7.89 1.06 -0.07
CA LYS A 101 -8.51 -0.06 -0.80
C LYS A 101 -7.77 -1.39 -0.69
N PHE A 102 -6.48 -1.39 -0.34
CA PHE A 102 -5.65 -2.57 -0.21
C PHE A 102 -5.15 -2.82 1.22
N ASP A 103 -5.52 -1.98 2.19
CA ASP A 103 -5.03 -2.12 3.57
C ASP A 103 -5.52 -3.41 4.22
N TRP A 104 -6.70 -3.88 3.80
CA TRP A 104 -7.29 -5.13 4.26
C TRP A 104 -6.41 -6.36 3.96
N ILE A 105 -5.53 -6.30 2.96
CA ILE A 105 -4.63 -7.42 2.59
C ILE A 105 -3.60 -7.63 3.71
N TYR A 106 -3.03 -6.55 4.26
CA TYR A 106 -2.09 -6.62 5.39
C TYR A 106 -2.79 -7.09 6.66
N TRP A 107 -4.02 -6.62 6.90
CA TRP A 107 -4.86 -7.15 7.97
C TRP A 107 -5.11 -8.66 7.80
N TRP A 108 -5.43 -9.10 6.58
CA TRP A 108 -5.72 -10.50 6.33
C TRP A 108 -4.48 -11.39 6.51
N ALA A 109 -3.32 -10.92 6.04
CA ALA A 109 -2.03 -11.56 6.28
C ALA A 109 -1.75 -11.74 7.78
N GLY A 110 -1.99 -10.70 8.57
CA GLY A 110 -1.87 -10.77 10.03
C GLY A 110 -2.82 -11.76 10.68
N LYS A 111 -4.07 -11.83 10.19
CA LYS A 111 -5.07 -12.79 10.66
C LYS A 111 -4.69 -14.24 10.33
N LEU A 112 -4.11 -14.47 9.14
CA LEU A 112 -3.79 -15.81 8.62
C LEU A 112 -2.46 -16.34 9.19
N TRP A 113 -1.41 -15.51 9.18
CA TRP A 113 -0.04 -15.93 9.50
C TRP A 113 0.49 -15.42 10.85
N GLY A 114 -0.13 -14.38 11.41
CA GLY A 114 0.44 -13.64 12.54
C GLY A 114 0.68 -14.49 13.80
N ARG A 115 -0.27 -15.35 14.18
CA ARG A 115 -0.09 -16.21 15.36
C ARG A 115 0.96 -17.29 15.15
N GLY A 116 0.97 -17.94 13.98
CA GLY A 116 1.97 -18.97 13.65
C GLY A 116 3.39 -18.41 13.66
N MET A 117 3.62 -17.23 13.05
CA MET A 117 4.94 -16.61 13.02
C MET A 117 5.45 -16.25 14.42
N LEU A 118 4.57 -15.75 15.29
CA LEU A 118 4.93 -15.43 16.67
C LEU A 118 5.28 -16.67 17.49
N ASP A 119 4.56 -17.77 17.32
CA ASP A 119 4.80 -19.02 18.05
C ASP A 119 6.15 -19.64 17.66
N VAL A 120 6.53 -19.59 16.38
CA VAL A 120 7.84 -20.03 15.89
C VAL A 120 8.95 -19.14 16.44
N GLN A 121 8.81 -17.82 16.37
CA GLN A 121 9.82 -16.90 16.89
C GLN A 121 9.94 -16.95 18.43
N ALA A 122 8.83 -17.16 19.15
CA ALA A 122 8.82 -17.30 20.60
C ALA A 122 9.56 -18.59 21.03
N ASN A 123 9.40 -19.68 20.28
CA ASN A 123 10.11 -20.93 20.50
C ASN A 123 11.61 -20.84 20.21
N GLN A 124 12.06 -19.92 19.34
CA GLN A 124 13.48 -19.74 19.05
C GLN A 124 14.27 -19.04 20.18
N SER A 125 13.66 -18.17 21.00
CA SER A 125 14.36 -17.62 22.19
C SER A 125 13.45 -16.97 23.24
N LYS A 126 13.85 -17.06 24.52
CA LYS A 126 13.21 -16.35 25.65
C LYS A 126 13.25 -14.82 25.53
N ARG A 127 14.13 -14.26 24.69
CA ARG A 127 14.21 -12.81 24.42
C ARG A 127 13.20 -12.40 23.35
N ALA A 128 13.05 -13.21 22.30
CA ALA A 128 12.02 -13.04 21.28
C ALA A 128 10.63 -13.12 21.91
N ALA A 129 10.34 -14.15 22.72
CA ALA A 129 9.07 -14.26 23.44
C ALA A 129 8.73 -13.02 24.29
N ARG A 130 9.72 -12.46 25.01
CA ARG A 130 9.54 -11.23 25.81
C ARG A 130 9.32 -9.98 24.96
N ASN A 131 9.93 -9.89 23.78
CA ASN A 131 9.73 -8.79 22.85
C ASN A 131 8.35 -8.87 22.19
N ILE A 132 7.93 -10.06 21.78
CA ILE A 132 6.61 -10.34 21.19
C ILE A 132 5.50 -9.96 22.18
N ALA A 133 5.57 -10.41 23.42
CA ALA A 133 4.62 -10.04 24.47
C ALA A 133 4.57 -8.52 24.74
N ARG A 134 5.69 -7.81 24.56
CA ARG A 134 5.73 -6.35 24.62
C ARG A 134 5.01 -5.73 23.42
N VAL A 135 5.26 -6.22 22.20
CA VAL A 135 4.61 -5.75 20.97
C VAL A 135 3.10 -5.97 21.04
N GLU A 136 2.62 -7.12 21.51
CA GLU A 136 1.19 -7.39 21.69
C GLU A 136 0.54 -6.43 22.69
N LYS A 137 1.18 -6.20 23.85
CA LYS A 137 0.70 -5.21 24.82
C LYS A 137 0.62 -3.80 24.23
N TRP A 138 1.62 -3.42 23.44
CA TRP A 138 1.63 -2.14 22.74
C TRP A 138 0.57 -2.08 21.64
N ALA A 139 0.33 -3.16 20.89
CA ALA A 139 -0.69 -3.22 19.85
C ALA A 139 -2.10 -2.98 20.43
N VAL A 140 -2.41 -3.62 21.57
CA VAL A 140 -3.67 -3.40 22.28
C VAL A 140 -3.77 -1.96 22.81
N LYS A 141 -2.67 -1.42 23.35
CA LYS A 141 -2.64 -0.06 23.93
C LYS A 141 -2.69 1.04 22.87
N LEU A 142 -2.11 0.81 21.69
CA LEU A 142 -2.10 1.75 20.58
C LEU A 142 -3.43 1.76 19.84
N GLY A 143 -4.11 0.62 19.68
CA GLY A 143 -5.47 0.55 19.12
C GLY A 143 -5.69 1.49 17.91
N TRP A 144 -6.63 2.42 18.06
CA TRP A 144 -6.95 3.42 17.03
C TRP A 144 -5.83 4.47 16.80
N LEU A 145 -5.07 4.83 17.84
CA LEU A 145 -3.93 5.76 17.72
C LEU A 145 -2.82 5.14 16.87
N GLY A 146 -2.59 3.83 16.97
CA GLY A 146 -1.63 3.12 16.12
C GLY A 146 -1.99 3.24 14.64
N ILE A 147 -3.28 3.07 14.30
CA ILE A 147 -3.77 3.24 12.93
C ILE A 147 -3.66 4.70 12.48
N PHE A 148 -3.97 5.67 13.36
CA PHE A 148 -3.79 7.08 13.01
C PHE A 148 -2.33 7.45 12.72
N LEU A 149 -1.41 6.99 13.56
CA LEU A 149 0.03 7.23 13.43
C LEU A 149 0.65 6.47 12.26
N ALA A 150 0.07 5.33 11.84
CA ALA A 150 0.51 4.59 10.66
C ALA A 150 0.51 5.43 9.37
N TYR A 151 -0.33 6.47 9.30
CA TYR A 151 -0.41 7.36 8.14
C TYR A 151 0.59 8.52 8.16
N LEU A 152 1.39 8.65 9.23
CA LEU A 152 2.47 9.64 9.29
C LEU A 152 3.42 9.48 8.10
N PRO A 153 3.92 10.59 7.53
CA PRO A 153 4.87 10.56 6.42
C PRO A 153 6.29 10.21 6.90
N ILE A 154 6.45 9.06 7.54
CA ILE A 154 7.75 8.55 7.97
C ILE A 154 8.15 7.44 6.98
N PRO A 155 9.40 7.41 6.45
CA PRO A 155 9.88 6.38 5.54
C PRO A 155 10.18 5.07 6.28
N LEU A 156 9.25 4.62 7.11
CA LEU A 156 9.32 3.37 7.85
C LEU A 156 8.04 2.57 7.58
N PRO A 157 8.12 1.22 7.52
CA PRO A 157 6.99 0.34 7.22
C PRO A 157 6.00 0.22 8.40
N ILE A 158 5.78 1.29 9.17
CA ILE A 158 4.96 1.30 10.38
C ILE A 158 3.51 0.90 10.05
N ALA A 159 2.97 1.39 8.93
CA ALA A 159 1.62 1.05 8.50
C ALA A 159 1.44 -0.47 8.31
N PHE A 160 2.37 -1.12 7.62
CA PHE A 160 2.31 -2.56 7.40
C PHE A 160 2.34 -3.33 8.72
N VAL A 161 3.23 -2.95 9.63
CA VAL A 161 3.33 -3.57 10.96
C VAL A 161 2.02 -3.40 11.73
N VAL A 162 1.48 -2.18 11.80
CA VAL A 162 0.24 -1.90 12.52
C VAL A 162 -0.94 -2.68 11.93
N PHE A 163 -1.03 -2.78 10.61
CA PHE A 163 -2.15 -3.47 9.94
C PHE A 163 -2.09 -4.98 10.14
N VAL A 164 -0.90 -5.56 10.03
CA VAL A 164 -0.65 -6.98 10.36
C VAL A 164 -0.99 -7.26 11.82
N LEU A 165 -0.53 -6.41 12.75
CA LEU A 165 -0.86 -6.55 14.17
C LEU A 165 -2.37 -6.45 14.45
N ALA A 166 -3.09 -5.57 13.75
CA ALA A 166 -4.54 -5.46 13.86
C ALA A 166 -5.25 -6.76 13.43
N GLY A 167 -4.80 -7.38 12.33
CA GLY A 167 -5.29 -8.69 11.90
C GLY A 167 -4.99 -9.81 12.90
N MET A 168 -3.74 -9.87 13.35
CA MET A 168 -3.23 -10.88 14.26
C MET A 168 -3.92 -10.87 15.64
N THR A 169 -4.23 -9.67 16.15
CA THR A 169 -4.95 -9.47 17.41
C THR A 169 -6.45 -9.73 17.28
N GLY A 170 -6.96 -10.04 16.08
CA GLY A 170 -8.35 -10.39 15.84
C GLY A 170 -9.29 -9.18 15.72
N MET A 171 -8.79 -7.99 15.40
CA MET A 171 -9.65 -6.84 15.12
C MET A 171 -10.60 -7.16 13.95
N PRO A 172 -11.92 -6.92 14.06
CA PRO A 172 -12.83 -7.18 12.95
C PRO A 172 -12.54 -6.23 11.78
N LEU A 173 -12.57 -6.76 10.55
CA LEU A 173 -12.19 -6.04 9.32
C LEU A 173 -12.91 -4.70 9.15
N TRP A 174 -14.21 -4.64 9.44
CA TRP A 174 -14.98 -3.40 9.28
C TRP A 174 -14.50 -2.28 10.22
N LYS A 175 -14.10 -2.61 11.46
CA LYS A 175 -13.52 -1.62 12.41
C LYS A 175 -12.16 -1.14 11.92
N PHE A 176 -11.35 -2.07 11.43
CA PHE A 176 -10.05 -1.75 10.84
C PHE A 176 -10.21 -0.81 9.64
N MET A 177 -11.10 -1.12 8.69
CA MET A 177 -11.34 -0.28 7.52
C MET A 177 -11.93 1.08 7.88
N LEU A 178 -12.85 1.15 8.84
CA LEU A 178 -13.41 2.42 9.31
C LEU A 178 -12.34 3.31 9.95
N LEU A 179 -11.49 2.75 10.82
CA LEU A 179 -10.40 3.49 11.44
C LEU A 179 -9.38 3.98 10.40
N ASN A 180 -9.05 3.15 9.40
CA ASN A 180 -8.22 3.56 8.27
C ASN A 180 -8.85 4.70 7.48
N PHE A 181 -10.14 4.62 7.18
CA PHE A 181 -10.86 5.68 6.47
C PHE A 181 -10.82 7.00 7.24
N VAL A 182 -11.13 6.99 8.53
CA VAL A 182 -11.11 8.19 9.38
C VAL A 182 -9.69 8.76 9.47
N ALA A 183 -8.69 7.92 9.77
CA ALA A 183 -7.30 8.35 9.86
C ALA A 183 -6.80 8.95 8.55
N LYS A 184 -6.99 8.23 7.43
CA LYS A 184 -6.57 8.70 6.12
C LYS A 184 -7.26 9.99 5.73
N THR A 185 -8.56 10.10 5.97
CA THR A 185 -9.35 11.30 5.66
C THR A 185 -8.84 12.50 6.47
N ALA A 186 -8.62 12.33 7.77
CA ALA A 186 -8.06 13.37 8.63
C ALA A 186 -6.68 13.85 8.13
N TRP A 187 -5.79 12.92 7.77
CA TRP A 187 -4.51 13.27 7.16
C TRP A 187 -4.67 13.98 5.81
N SER A 188 -5.59 13.54 4.95
CA SER A 188 -5.89 14.23 3.69
C SER A 188 -6.34 15.68 3.92
N PHE A 189 -7.18 15.94 4.93
CA PHE A 189 -7.57 17.29 5.32
C PHE A 189 -6.40 18.14 5.81
N ILE A 190 -5.47 17.57 6.59
CA ILE A 190 -4.26 18.28 7.02
C ILE A 190 -3.44 18.73 5.80
N TYR A 191 -3.15 17.80 4.88
CA TYR A 191 -2.39 18.15 3.67
C TYR A 191 -3.12 19.13 2.77
N PHE A 192 -4.43 18.97 2.62
CA PHE A 192 -5.28 19.92 1.91
C PHE A 192 -5.21 21.32 2.53
N GLY A 193 -5.35 21.43 3.85
CA GLY A 193 -5.25 22.70 4.57
C GLY A 193 -3.88 23.36 4.43
N LEU A 194 -2.79 22.57 4.46
CA LEU A 194 -1.43 23.07 4.20
C LEU A 194 -1.32 23.64 2.77
N GLY A 195 -1.86 22.92 1.79
CA GLY A 195 -1.91 23.38 0.41
C GLY A 195 -2.71 24.68 0.25
N TRP A 196 -3.86 24.77 0.91
CA TRP A 196 -4.71 25.95 0.93
C TRP A 196 -4.00 27.16 1.52
N GLN A 197 -3.24 26.98 2.61
CA GLN A 197 -2.48 28.06 3.24
C GLN A 197 -1.31 28.55 2.39
N ILE A 198 -0.65 27.66 1.64
CA ILE A 198 0.47 28.05 0.78
C ILE A 198 -0.06 28.74 -0.49
N GLY A 199 -1.09 28.19 -1.12
CA GLY A 199 -1.83 28.84 -2.21
C GLY A 199 -1.00 29.11 -3.47
N GLU A 200 -0.91 30.38 -3.87
CA GLU A 200 -0.41 30.84 -5.18
C GLU A 200 0.98 30.31 -5.60
N PRO A 201 2.02 30.26 -4.74
CA PRO A 201 3.33 29.75 -5.15
C PRO A 201 3.29 28.28 -5.56
N VAL A 202 2.43 27.48 -4.94
CA VAL A 202 2.24 26.07 -5.32
C VAL A 202 1.46 25.97 -6.63
N VAL A 203 0.42 26.78 -6.82
CA VAL A 203 -0.34 26.83 -8.08
C VAL A 203 0.56 27.19 -9.25
N PHE A 204 1.41 28.21 -9.11
CA PHE A 204 2.37 28.60 -10.16
C PHE A 204 3.29 27.44 -10.56
N VAL A 205 3.85 26.70 -9.59
CA VAL A 205 4.71 25.54 -9.86
C VAL A 205 3.92 24.42 -10.55
N LEU A 206 2.68 24.17 -10.13
CA LEU A 206 1.81 23.16 -10.74
C LEU A 206 1.48 23.50 -12.20
N GLU A 207 1.21 24.76 -12.54
CA GLU A 207 0.97 25.18 -13.93
C GLU A 207 2.19 24.98 -14.82
N GLN A 208 3.39 25.31 -14.33
CA GLN A 208 4.62 25.05 -15.07
C GLN A 208 4.82 23.55 -15.28
N TYR A 209 4.58 22.74 -14.24
CA TYR A 209 4.65 21.29 -14.34
C TYR A 209 3.64 20.74 -15.35
N ALA A 210 2.38 21.19 -15.29
CA ALA A 210 1.31 20.77 -16.19
C ALA A 210 1.65 21.07 -17.66
N ARG A 211 2.21 22.26 -17.92
CA ARG A 211 2.68 22.63 -19.27
C ARG A 211 3.74 21.65 -19.77
N VAL A 212 4.73 21.30 -18.95
CA VAL A 212 5.79 20.33 -19.30
C VAL A 212 5.22 18.92 -19.48
N ALA A 213 4.37 18.47 -18.57
CA ALA A 213 3.75 17.14 -18.62
C ALA A 213 2.88 16.97 -19.88
N ASN A 214 2.18 18.01 -20.32
CA ASN A 214 1.36 17.98 -21.53
C ASN A 214 2.23 17.77 -22.80
N TRP A 215 3.39 18.43 -22.89
CA TRP A 215 4.34 18.18 -23.99
C TRP A 215 4.89 16.75 -24.00
N ILE A 216 5.19 16.20 -22.81
CA ILE A 216 5.63 14.80 -22.68
C ILE A 216 4.51 13.84 -23.11
N ALA A 217 3.26 14.10 -22.72
CA ALA A 217 2.10 13.31 -23.12
C ALA A 217 1.89 13.33 -24.63
N ILE A 218 1.95 14.51 -25.26
CA ILE A 218 1.87 14.66 -26.72
C ILE A 218 3.01 13.88 -27.40
N ALA A 219 4.25 14.01 -26.92
CA ALA A 219 5.38 13.26 -27.46
C ALA A 219 5.19 11.75 -27.34
N LEU A 220 4.68 11.26 -26.21
CA LEU A 220 4.35 9.84 -26.00
C LEU A 220 3.27 9.36 -26.97
N VAL A 221 2.19 10.13 -27.17
CA VAL A 221 1.13 9.80 -28.14
C VAL A 221 1.70 9.74 -29.56
N VAL A 222 2.56 10.69 -29.94
CA VAL A 222 3.23 10.69 -31.25
C VAL A 222 4.12 9.45 -31.42
N VAL A 223 4.90 9.08 -30.40
CA VAL A 223 5.76 7.87 -30.44
C VAL A 223 4.92 6.60 -30.54
N ILE A 224 3.83 6.49 -29.78
CA ILE A 224 2.92 5.33 -29.81
C ILE A 224 2.24 5.24 -31.19
N MET A 225 1.73 6.35 -31.72
CA MET A 225 1.15 6.39 -33.07
C MET A 225 2.18 6.03 -34.13
N PHE A 226 3.38 6.61 -34.06
CA PHE A 226 4.46 6.33 -35.01
C PHE A 226 4.88 4.84 -35.00
N THR A 227 5.05 4.25 -33.81
CA THR A 227 5.38 2.83 -33.66
C THR A 227 4.24 1.91 -34.11
N ALA A 228 2.98 2.28 -33.83
CA ALA A 228 1.80 1.55 -34.31
C ALA A 228 1.69 1.58 -35.84
N PHE A 229 1.84 2.75 -36.48
CA PHE A 229 1.84 2.88 -37.93
C PHE A 229 3.01 2.14 -38.59
N ARG A 230 4.21 2.21 -37.99
CA ARG A 230 5.38 1.48 -38.51
C ARG A 230 5.20 -0.04 -38.44
N ASN A 231 4.57 -0.54 -37.38
CA ASN A 231 4.28 -1.97 -37.23
C ASN A 231 3.12 -2.44 -38.12
N GLN A 232 2.13 -1.60 -38.40
CA GLN A 232 1.08 -1.91 -39.39
C GLN A 232 1.62 -1.94 -40.82
N SER A 233 2.53 -1.01 -41.15
CA SER A 233 3.17 -0.99 -42.47
C SER A 233 4.01 -2.24 -42.73
N LYS A 234 4.66 -2.80 -41.70
CA LYS A 234 5.38 -4.08 -41.79
C LYS A 234 4.47 -5.30 -41.97
N LYS A 235 3.25 -5.29 -41.42
CA LYS A 235 2.28 -6.39 -41.56
C LYS A 235 1.53 -6.41 -42.89
N ARG A 236 1.56 -5.31 -43.65
CA ARG A 236 0.91 -5.20 -44.96
C ARG A 236 1.83 -5.61 -46.13
N VAL A 237 3.11 -5.83 -45.86
CA VAL A 237 4.17 -6.13 -46.84
C VAL A 237 4.69 -7.58 -46.71
N SER A 238 4.24 -8.32 -45.68
CA SER A 238 4.40 -9.79 -45.58
C SER A 238 3.11 -10.49 -45.98
#